data_AF-A0A6M3KTN9-F1
#
_entry.id   AF-A0A6M3KTN9-F1
#
_cell.length_a   1.000
_cell.length_b   1.000
_cell.length_c   1.000
_cell.angle_alpha   90.00
_cell.angle_beta   90.00
_cell.angle_gamma   90.00
#
_symmetry.space_group_name_H-M   'P 1'
#
loop_
_entity.id
_entity.type
_entity.pdbx_description
1 polymer ?
#
loop_
_entity_poly.entity_id
_entity_poly.type
_entity_poly.pdbx_seq_one_letter_code
_entity_poly.pdbx_strand_id
1 'polypeptide(L)' 'MNKIPQEAYDKAVGQFRLGLNPIMNCFRCYGMERDVDAASEEIVKLAEQFGMRVRGKSIPIKVRENPRPKPTD' A
#
# COMPACT_ATOMS: atom_id res chain seq x y z
N MET A 1 -14.80 19.19 -8.30
CA MET A 1 -14.28 18.23 -7.31
C MET A 1 -13.02 18.84 -6.69
N ASN A 2 -13.03 19.19 -5.41
CA ASN A 2 -11.85 19.80 -4.76
C ASN A 2 -10.72 18.77 -4.72
N LYS A 3 -9.56 19.12 -5.28
CA LYS A 3 -8.39 18.22 -5.36
C LYS A 3 -7.89 17.93 -3.94
N ILE A 4 -7.77 16.65 -3.57
CA ILE A 4 -7.20 16.23 -2.29
C ILE A 4 -5.72 16.69 -2.24
N PRO A 5 -5.28 17.41 -1.21
CA PRO A 5 -3.87 17.76 -1.01
C PRO A 5 -2.98 16.51 -1.01
N GLN A 6 -1.76 16.63 -1.55
CA GLN A 6 -0.84 15.49 -1.69
C GLN A 6 -0.56 14.80 -0.35
N GLU A 7 -0.30 15.60 0.69
CA GLU A 7 -0.03 15.12 2.05
C GLU A 7 -1.19 14.29 2.64
N ALA A 8 -2.44 14.74 2.44
CA ALA A 8 -3.62 14.03 2.91
C ALA A 8 -3.77 12.67 2.20
N TYR A 9 -3.36 12.60 0.94
CA TYR A 9 -3.38 11.35 0.19
C TYR A 9 -2.26 10.39 0.61
N ASP A 10 -1.03 10.89 0.80
CA ASP A 10 0.09 10.07 1.27
C ASP A 10 -0.24 9.46 2.65
N LYS A 11 -0.89 10.25 3.52
CA LYS A 11 -1.44 9.77 4.79
C LYS A 11 -2.49 8.66 4.57
N ALA A 12 -3.41 8.83 3.62
CA ALA A 12 -4.42 7.82 3.31
C ALA A 12 -3.81 6.50 2.80
N VAL A 13 -2.79 6.57 1.94
CA VAL A 13 -2.05 5.36 1.49
C VAL A 13 -1.31 4.69 2.65
N GLY A 14 -0.69 5.49 3.53
CA GLY A 14 -0.06 4.98 4.74
C GLY A 14 -1.05 4.24 5.64
N GLN A 15 -2.24 4.81 5.86
CA GLN A 15 -3.32 4.17 6.62
C GLN A 15 -3.86 2.92 5.94
N PHE A 16 -3.99 2.94 4.61
CA PHE A 16 -4.40 1.78 3.83
C PHE A 16 -3.42 0.60 4.01
N ARG A 17 -2.11 0.86 3.92
CA ARG A 17 -1.08 -0.16 4.18
C ARG A 17 -1.18 -0.73 5.61
N LEU A 18 -1.41 0.13 6.60
CA LEU A 18 -1.57 -0.29 8.00
C LEU A 18 -2.82 -1.15 8.20
N GLY A 19 -3.92 -0.84 7.50
CA GLY A 19 -5.15 -1.65 7.54
C GLY A 19 -5.04 -2.97 6.78
N LEU A 20 -4.23 -3.02 5.72
CA LEU A 20 -4.01 -4.22 4.93
C LEU A 20 -3.16 -5.27 5.67
N ASN A 21 -2.15 -4.82 6.42
CA ASN A 21 -1.23 -5.71 7.13
C ASN A 21 -1.92 -6.74 8.04
N PRO A 22 -2.84 -6.39 8.96
CA PRO A 22 -3.51 -7.38 9.81
C PRO A 22 -4.41 -8.35 9.03
N ILE A 23 -5.01 -7.91 7.91
CA ILE A 23 -5.82 -8.78 7.04
C ILE A 23 -4.94 -9.84 6.39
N MET A 24 -3.76 -9.45 5.91
CA MET A 24 -2.86 -10.35 5.20
C MET A 24 -2.03 -11.22 6.16
N ASN A 25 -1.83 -10.78 7.40
CA ASN A 25 -1.00 -11.48 8.38
C ASN A 25 -1.56 -12.87 8.76
N CYS A 26 -2.87 -13.10 8.66
CA CYS A 26 -3.45 -14.41 8.94
C CYS A 26 -2.95 -15.50 7.97
N PHE A 27 -2.56 -15.12 6.74
CA PHE A 27 -2.03 -16.04 5.75
C PHE A 27 -0.56 -16.41 6.03
N ARG A 28 0.17 -15.55 6.74
CA ARG A 28 1.56 -15.84 7.13
C ARG A 28 1.65 -17.02 8.10
N CYS A 29 0.62 -17.26 8.91
CA CYS A 29 0.53 -18.44 9.78
C CYS A 29 0.54 -19.77 9.01
N TYR A 30 0.24 -19.75 7.70
CA TYR A 30 0.29 -20.92 6.82
C TYR A 30 1.60 -21.02 6.03
N GLY A 31 2.63 -20.25 6.39
CA GLY A 31 3.92 -20.24 5.68
C GLY A 31 3.91 -19.49 4.35
N MET A 32 2.85 -18.74 4.05
CA MET A 32 2.68 -18.00 2.78
C MET A 32 3.33 -16.60 2.80
N GLU A 33 4.43 -16.42 3.53
CA GLU A 33 5.00 -15.09 3.79
C GLU A 33 5.37 -14.34 2.51
N ARG A 34 5.99 -15.03 1.54
CA ARG A 34 6.39 -14.45 0.25
C ARG A 34 5.18 -14.03 -0.59
N ASP A 35 4.15 -14.87 -0.62
CA ASP A 35 2.91 -14.59 -1.37
C ASP A 35 2.14 -13.43 -0.73
N VAL A 36 2.11 -13.39 0.61
CA VAL A 36 1.51 -12.29 1.37
C VAL A 36 2.20 -10.96 1.06
N ASP A 37 3.53 -10.94 1.05
CA ASP A 37 4.29 -9.72 0.76
C ASP A 37 4.03 -9.24 -0.67
N ALA A 38 4.12 -10.14 -1.65
CA ALA A 38 3.85 -9.83 -3.06
C ALA A 38 2.41 -9.35 -3.29
N ALA A 39 1.42 -10.05 -2.72
CA ALA A 39 0.02 -9.68 -2.84
C ALA A 39 -0.27 -8.33 -2.17
N SER A 40 0.34 -8.07 -1.01
CA SER A 40 0.18 -6.80 -0.31
C SER A 40 0.68 -5.62 -1.14
N GLU A 41 1.80 -5.77 -1.84
CA GLU A 41 2.32 -4.73 -2.72
C GLU A 41 1.43 -4.49 -3.94
N GLU A 42 0.92 -5.54 -4.60
CA GLU A 42 0.04 -5.37 -5.75
C GLU A 42 -1.32 -4.76 -5.36
N ILE A 43 -1.86 -5.10 -4.18
CA ILE A 43 -3.09 -4.47 -3.67
C ILE A 43 -2.89 -2.97 -3.46
N VAL A 44 -1.74 -2.56 -2.91
CA VAL A 44 -1.42 -1.14 -2.72
C VAL A 44 -1.27 -0.44 -4.07
N LYS A 45 -0.55 -1.05 -5.01
CA LYS A 45 -0.37 -0.51 -6.36
C LYS A 45 -1.71 -0.34 -7.09
N LEU A 46 -2.63 -1.29 -6.96
CA LEU A 46 -3.99 -1.17 -7.50
C LEU A 46 -4.76 -0.01 -6.86
N ALA A 47 -4.70 0.13 -5.53
CA ALA A 47 -5.33 1.23 -4.80
C ALA A 47 -4.75 2.61 -5.21
N GLU A 48 -3.44 2.69 -5.43
CA GLU A 48 -2.76 3.88 -5.93
C GLU A 48 -3.19 4.22 -7.35
N GLN A 49 -3.26 3.24 -8.26
CA GLN A 49 -3.75 3.42 -9.63
C GLN A 49 -5.20 3.89 -9.68
N PHE A 50 -6.06 3.31 -8.85
CA PHE A 50 -7.44 3.76 -8.69
C PHE A 50 -7.48 5.20 -8.19
N GLY A 51 -6.74 5.51 -7.12
CA GLY A 51 -6.65 6.86 -6.58
C GLY A 51 -6.12 7.87 -7.60
N MET A 52 -5.11 7.52 -8.39
CA MET A 52 -4.59 8.36 -9.49
C MET A 52 -5.67 8.70 -10.52
N ARG A 53 -6.42 7.68 -10.98
CA ARG A 53 -7.53 7.86 -11.94
C ARG A 53 -8.64 8.76 -11.38
N VAL A 54 -9.06 8.54 -10.14
CA VAL A 54 -10.09 9.35 -9.48
C VAL A 54 -9.63 10.81 -9.30
N ARG A 55 -8.32 11.04 -9.08
CA ARG A 55 -7.76 12.38 -8.83
C ARG A 55 -7.34 13.13 -10.11
N GLY A 56 -7.26 12.45 -11.25
CA GLY A 56 -6.72 13.01 -12.49
C GLY A 56 -5.23 13.35 -12.43
N LYS A 57 -4.45 12.67 -11.57
CA LYS A 57 -2.98 12.81 -11.48
C LYS A 57 -2.32 11.51 -11.93
N SER A 58 -1.37 11.59 -12.87
CA SER A 58 -0.68 10.44 -13.49
C SER A 58 0.61 10.03 -12.78
N ILE A 59 0.98 10.69 -11.68
CA ILE A 59 2.22 10.40 -10.95
C ILE A 59 1.88 9.53 -9.72
N PRO A 60 2.29 8.26 -9.69
CA PRO A 60 2.17 7.44 -8.49
C PRO A 60 3.12 7.97 -7.42
N ILE A 61 2.69 7.96 -6.15
CA ILE A 61 3.62 8.19 -5.05
C ILE A 61 4.46 6.95 -4.96
N LYS A 62 5.78 7.13 -5.08
CA LYS A 62 6.79 6.07 -5.09
C LYS A 62 6.34 4.88 -4.24
N VAL A 63 5.89 3.81 -4.90
CA VAL A 63 5.83 2.48 -4.29
C VAL A 63 7.23 2.26 -3.75
N ARG A 64 7.36 2.04 -2.45
CA ARG A 64 8.68 1.85 -1.84
C ARG A 64 9.39 0.74 -2.60
N GLU A 65 10.53 1.04 -3.21
CA GLU A 65 11.34 0.05 -3.94
C GLU A 65 11.87 -1.03 -2.99
N ASN A 66 12.02 -0.69 -1.71
CA ASN A 66 12.47 -1.60 -0.67
C ASN A 66 11.36 -1.82 0.37
N PRO A 67 11.01 -3.08 0.66
CA PRO A 67 10.17 -3.45 1.80
C PRO A 67 10.71 -2.82 3.09
N ARG A 68 9.82 -2.44 4.00
CA ARG A 68 10.25 -1.91 5.31
C ARG A 68 11.00 -3.05 6.04
N PRO A 69 12.23 -2.83 6.52
CA PRO A 69 12.92 -3.84 7.32
C PRO A 69 12.03 -4.17 8.53
N LYS A 70 11.86 -5.47 8.81
CA LYS A 70 11.10 -5.93 9.99
C LYS A 70 11.81 -5.36 11.23
N PRO A 71 11.09 -4.87 12.24
CA PRO A 71 11.68 -4.41 13.49
C PRO A 71 12.10 -5.63 14.34
N THR A 72 13.08 -6.38 13.84
CA THR A 72 13.87 -7.44 14.51
C THR A 72 14.87 -7.97 13.48
N ASP A 73 15.97 -7.23 13.31
CA ASP A 73 17.33 -7.69 12.98
C ASP A 73 18.28 -6.82 13.79
#